data_AF-A0A1B3N0G8-F1
#
_entry.id   AF-A0A1B3N0G8-F1
#
_cell.length_a   1.000
_cell.length_b   1.000
_cell.length_c   1.000
_cell.angle_alpha   90.00
_cell.angle_beta   90.00
_cell.angle_gamma   90.00
#
_symmetry.space_group_name_H-M   'P 1'
#
loop_
_entity.id
_entity.type
_entity.pdbx_description
1 polymer ?
#
loop_
_entity_poly.entity_id
_entity_poly.type
_entity_poly.pdbx_seq_one_letter_code
_entity_poly.pdbx_strand_id
1 'polypeptide(L)' 'MSPMQREIFLGIRVDELSYAEVAAMYRITVAEVEYHFTGALRILDRHMHERHHKWWQFWR' A
#
# COMPACT_ATOMS: atom_id res chain seq x y z
N MET A 1 -3.79 8.54 -4.60
CA MET A 1 -2.61 7.84 -4.03
C MET A 1 -1.37 8.48 -4.63
N SER A 2 -0.39 8.86 -3.80
CA SER A 2 0.88 9.40 -4.31
C SER A 2 1.74 8.29 -4.94
N PRO A 3 2.73 8.63 -5.78
CA PRO A 3 3.67 7.64 -6.32
C PRO A 3 4.35 6.82 -5.21
N MET A 4 4.87 7.48 -4.17
CA MET A 4 5.52 6.84 -3.02
C MET A 4 4.58 5.86 -2.29
N GLN A 5 3.33 6.26 -2.05
CA GLN A 5 2.33 5.38 -1.42
C GLN A 5 2.02 4.15 -2.28
N ARG A 6 1.93 4.34 -3.61
CA ARG A 6 1.68 3.24 -4.55
C ARG A 6 2.84 2.26 -4.56
N GLU A 7 4.05 2.76 -4.71
CA GLU A 7 5.26 1.94 -4.77
C GLU A 7 5.46 1.15 -3.48
N ILE A 8 5.32 1.78 -2.31
CA ILE A 8 5.40 1.10 -1.02
C ILE A 8 4.30 0.04 -0.87
N PHE A 9 3.06 0.35 -1.29
CA PHE A 9 1.97 -0.63 -1.23
C PHE A 9 2.25 -1.85 -2.12
N LEU A 10 2.70 -1.64 -3.35
CA LEU A 10 3.01 -2.73 -4.28
C LEU A 10 4.21 -3.55 -3.78
N GLY A 11 5.27 -2.90 -3.31
CA GLY A 11 6.43 -3.57 -2.73
C GLY A 11 6.06 -4.51 -1.58
N ILE A 12 5.19 -4.06 -0.67
CA ILE A 12 4.76 -4.90 0.48
C ILE A 12 3.74 -5.97 0.08
N ARG A 13 2.77 -5.65 -0.79
CA ARG A 13 1.61 -6.52 -1.03
C ARG A 13 1.70 -7.41 -2.27
N VAL A 14 2.51 -7.02 -3.24
CA VAL A 14 2.70 -7.75 -4.51
C VAL A 14 4.07 -8.39 -4.54
N ASP A 15 5.11 -7.61 -4.20
CA ASP A 15 6.49 -8.11 -4.20
C ASP A 15 6.91 -8.75 -2.86
N GLU A 16 6.00 -8.78 -1.89
CA GLU A 16 6.15 -9.41 -0.56
C GLU A 16 7.37 -8.92 0.23
N LEU A 17 7.85 -7.70 -0.04
CA LEU A 17 8.94 -7.10 0.70
C LEU A 17 8.53 -6.77 2.14
N SER A 18 9.45 -6.99 3.06
CA SER A 18 9.31 -6.50 4.43
C SER A 18 9.42 -4.98 4.49
N TYR A 19 8.90 -4.40 5.56
CA TYR A 19 9.01 -2.96 5.82
C TYR A 19 10.47 -2.50 5.91
N ALA A 20 11.36 -3.36 6.41
CA ALA A 20 12.79 -3.07 6.51
C ALA A 20 13.47 -3.06 5.14
N GLU A 21 13.10 -3.97 4.23
CA GLU A 21 13.62 -3.99 2.87
C GLU A 21 13.16 -2.76 2.07
N VAL A 22 11.89 -2.37 2.21
CA VAL A 22 11.36 -1.16 1.59
C VAL A 22 12.05 0.09 2.17
N ALA A 23 12.21 0.16 3.49
CA ALA A 23 12.92 1.26 4.15
C ALA A 23 14.35 1.41 3.61
N ALA A 24 15.07 0.29 3.48
CA ALA A 24 16.42 0.28 2.92
C ALA A 24 16.45 0.71 1.44
N MET A 25 15.52 0.22 0.63
CA MET A 25 15.43 0.51 -0.81
C MET A 25 15.20 2.00 -1.07
N TYR A 26 14.30 2.62 -0.32
CA TYR A 26 13.90 4.03 -0.49
C TYR A 26 14.70 5.00 0.38
N ARG A 27 15.63 4.50 1.21
CA ARG A 27 16.44 5.28 2.16
C ARG A 27 15.58 6.14 3.10
N ILE A 28 14.51 5.53 3.61
CA ILE A 28 13.60 6.12 4.60
C ILE A 28 13.55 5.23 5.84
N THR A 29 12.97 5.74 6.92
CA THR A 29 12.75 4.96 8.14
C THR A 29 11.56 4.00 7.97
N VAL A 30 11.52 2.94 8.78
CA VAL A 30 10.35 2.04 8.86
C VAL A 30 9.08 2.82 9.23
N ALA A 31 9.18 3.84 10.08
CA ALA A 31 8.05 4.69 10.45
C ALA A 31 7.50 5.49 9.24
N GLU A 32 8.37 5.96 8.34
CA GLU A 32 7.96 6.61 7.10
C GLU A 32 7.31 5.60 6.13
N VAL A 33 7.82 4.37 6.07
CA VAL A 33 7.17 3.26 5.33
C VAL A 33 5.76 3.03 5.86
N GLU A 34 5.59 2.89 7.18
CA GLU A 34 4.29 2.72 7.82
C GLU A 34 3.33 3.88 7.53
N TYR A 35 3.83 5.11 7.59
CA TYR A 35 3.05 6.30 7.28
C TYR A 35 2.53 6.28 5.84
N HIS A 36 3.39 6.00 4.86
CA HIS A 36 3.00 5.92 3.46
C HIS A 36 2.09 4.72 3.19
N PHE A 37 2.38 3.57 3.76
CA PHE A 37 1.57 2.37 3.61
C PHE A 37 0.16 2.55 4.19
N THR A 38 0.05 3.13 5.39
CA THR A 38 -1.24 3.49 6.01
C THR A 38 -2.01 4.48 5.15
N GLY A 39 -1.32 5.46 4.56
CA GLY A 39 -1.92 6.40 3.60
C GLY A 39 -2.46 5.69 2.35
N ALA A 40 -1.75 4.69 1.83
CA ALA A 40 -2.21 3.88 0.71
C ALA A 40 -3.47 3.08 1.07
N LEU A 41 -3.44 2.39 2.22
CA LEU A 41 -4.58 1.62 2.73
C LEU A 41 -5.83 2.48 2.93
N ARG A 42 -5.70 3.67 3.52
CA ARG A 42 -6.84 4.59 3.72
C ARG A 42 -7.47 5.01 2.39
N ILE A 43 -6.67 5.22 1.34
CA ILE A 43 -7.19 5.58 0.02
C ILE A 43 -7.94 4.39 -0.60
N LEU A 44 -7.39 3.19 -0.51
CA LEU A 44 -8.04 1.97 -1.00
C LEU A 44 -9.34 1.72 -0.24
N ASP A 45 -9.30 1.75 1.08
CA ASP A 45 -10.45 1.57 1.97
C ASP A 45 -11.60 2.51 1.61
N ARG A 46 -11.31 3.81 1.46
CA ARG A 46 -12.31 4.80 1.03
C ARG A 46 -12.94 4.44 -0.32
N HIS A 47 -12.13 4.09 -1.32
CA HIS A 47 -12.63 3.77 -2.66
C HIS A 47 -13.36 2.42 -2.72
N MET A 48 -13.04 1.49 -1.83
CA MET A 48 -13.78 0.23 -1.68
C MET A 48 -15.14 0.45 -1.03
N HIS A 49 -15.24 1.36 -0.06
CA HIS A 49 -16.50 1.70 0.60
C HIS A 49 -17.41 2.57 -0.29
N GLU A 50 -16.86 3.48 -1.10
CA GLU A 50 -17.61 4.27 -2.08
C GLU A 50 -18.20 3.39 -3.21
N ARG A 51 -17.55 2.26 -3.52
CA ARG A 51 -18.04 1.27 -4.48
C ARG A 51 -18.66 0.08 -3.74
N HIS A 52 -19.89 0.27 -3.26
CA HIS A 52 -20.78 -0.86 -3.05
C HIS A 52 -20.77 -1.71 -4.34
N HIS A 53 -20.33 -2.96 -4.21
CA HIS A 53 -20.38 -4.07 -5.18
C HIS A 53 -19.07 -4.48 -5.89
N LYS A 54 -18.46 -5.53 -5.33
CA LYS A 54 -18.03 -6.78 -6.01
C LYS A 54 -16.70 -6.84 -6.77
N TRP A 55 -15.86 -5.80 -6.80
CA TRP A 55 -14.60 -5.90 -7.57
C TRP A 55 -13.59 -6.93 -7.01
N TRP A 56 -13.58 -7.19 -5.71
CA TRP A 56 -12.69 -8.20 -5.10
C TRP A 56 -13.12 -9.66 -5.38
N GLN A 57 -14.31 -9.90 -5.94
CA GLN A 57 -14.75 -11.25 -6.32
C GLN A 57 -14.07 -11.76 -7.60
N PHE A 58 -13.31 -10.91 -8.31
CA PHE A 58 -12.57 -11.27 -9.52
C PHE A 58 -11.15 -11.77 -9.25
N TRP A 59 -10.68 -11.73 -8.01
CA TRP A 59 -9.36 -12.25 -7.61
C TRP A 59 -9.46 -13.68 -7.03
N ARG A 60 -10.42 -14.48 -7.52
CA ARG A 60 -10.64 -15.87 -7.12
C ARG A 60 -10.22 -16.84 -8.21
#